data_AF-A0A965U1B6-F1
#
_entry.id   AF-A0A965U1B6-F1
#
_cell.length_a   1.000
_cell.length_b   1.000
_cell.length_c   1.000
_cell.angle_alpha   90.00
_cell.angle_beta   90.00
_cell.angle_gamma   90.00
#
_symmetry.space_group_name_H-M   'P 1'
#
loop_
_entity.id
_entity.type
_entity.pdbx_description
1 polymer ?
#
loop_
_entity_poly.entity_id
_entity_poly.type
_entity_poly.pdbx_seq_one_letter_code
_entity_poly.pdbx_strand_id
1 'polypeptide(L)'
;MPHMRSNKPIYQFVVTLKHTEPAIYRRIEVPKTYTFWDLHVAIQDAFGWQDCHLHEFCFEDRKGNLKGTYRIGIPIDDGCIELEDIPQAGWKIKIEELFCDLGDKMLYIYDFGDHWAHSVVLEGMILGEKKIKYPRCTQGAYLAPPEDCGG
;
A
#
# COMPACT_ATOMS: atom_id res chain seq x y z
N MET A 1 -18.00 6.81 35.30
CA MET A 1 -17.19 7.79 34.53
C MET A 1 -17.23 7.39 33.07
N PRO A 2 -17.57 8.27 32.10
CA PRO A 2 -17.55 7.90 30.71
C PRO A 2 -16.10 7.90 30.21
N HIS A 3 -15.60 6.75 29.76
CA HIS A 3 -14.33 6.68 29.05
C HIS A 3 -14.45 7.50 27.77
N MET A 4 -13.78 8.64 27.72
CA MET A 4 -13.56 9.35 26.45
C MET A 4 -12.76 8.42 25.54
N ARG A 5 -13.42 7.83 24.53
CA ARG A 5 -12.73 7.10 23.46
C ARG A 5 -11.74 8.07 22.82
N SER A 6 -10.45 7.82 23.00
CA SER A 6 -9.39 8.55 22.29
C SER A 6 -9.50 8.26 20.80
N ASN A 7 -9.18 9.25 19.99
CA ASN A 7 -9.13 9.09 18.54
C ASN A 7 -7.96 8.16 18.21
N LYS A 8 -8.21 7.16 17.35
CA LYS A 8 -7.16 6.22 16.93
C LYS A 8 -6.20 6.92 15.97
N PRO A 9 -4.87 6.72 16.08
CA PRO A 9 -3.92 7.22 15.10
C PRO A 9 -4.20 6.62 13.71
N ILE A 10 -4.13 7.45 12.69
CA ILE A 10 -4.28 7.07 11.28
C ILE A 10 -3.08 7.57 10.48
N TYR A 11 -2.76 6.82 9.44
CA TYR A 11 -1.82 7.23 8.41
C TYR A 11 -2.58 7.71 7.19
N GLN A 12 -2.09 8.79 6.60
CA GLN A 12 -2.54 9.31 5.32
C GLN A 12 -1.46 9.02 4.28
N PHE A 13 -1.81 8.22 3.28
CA PHE A 13 -0.96 7.92 2.15
C PHE A 13 -1.46 8.64 0.90
N VAL A 14 -0.53 9.08 0.06
CA VAL A 14 -0.79 9.27 -1.37
C VAL A 14 -0.24 8.09 -2.12
N VAL A 15 -1.09 7.51 -2.94
CA VAL A 15 -0.82 6.34 -3.79
C VAL A 15 -0.94 6.81 -5.24
N THR A 16 0.16 6.78 -5.97
CA THR A 16 0.23 7.30 -7.35
C THR A 16 0.64 6.19 -8.30
N LEU A 17 -0.17 5.93 -9.31
CA LEU A 17 0.17 4.99 -10.38
C LEU A 17 1.29 5.59 -11.25
N LYS A 18 2.40 4.86 -11.38
CA LYS A 18 3.57 5.32 -12.13
C LYS A 18 3.32 5.23 -13.63
N HIS A 19 4.15 5.94 -14.41
CA HIS A 19 4.13 5.93 -15.88
C HIS A 19 2.81 6.41 -16.53
N THR A 20 2.02 7.18 -15.79
CA THR A 20 0.78 7.81 -16.29
C THR A 20 0.95 9.32 -16.41
N GLU A 21 0.46 9.89 -17.51
CA GLU A 21 0.35 11.34 -17.71
C GLU A 21 -1.02 11.62 -18.36
N PRO A 22 -1.93 12.32 -17.67
CA PRO A 22 -1.78 12.93 -16.35
C PRO A 22 -1.75 11.91 -15.19
N ALA A 23 -1.16 12.30 -14.06
CA ALA A 23 -0.95 11.41 -12.92
C ALA A 23 -2.26 10.89 -12.31
N ILE A 24 -2.43 9.57 -12.29
CA ILE A 24 -3.54 8.89 -11.61
C ILE A 24 -3.15 8.64 -10.16
N TYR A 25 -3.91 9.16 -9.20
CA TYR A 25 -3.60 9.01 -7.78
C TYR A 25 -4.83 8.91 -6.87
N ARG A 26 -4.62 8.39 -5.67
CA ARG A 26 -5.58 8.36 -4.56
C ARG A 26 -4.90 8.82 -3.29
N ARG A 27 -5.59 9.62 -2.47
CA ARG A 27 -5.19 9.92 -1.09
C ARG A 27 -6.08 9.12 -0.16
N ILE A 28 -5.49 8.18 0.55
CA ILE A 28 -6.20 7.27 1.46
C ILE A 28 -5.78 7.50 2.89
N GLU A 29 -6.72 7.36 3.81
CA GLU A 29 -6.50 7.36 5.25
C GLU A 29 -6.82 5.98 5.81
N VAL A 30 -5.86 5.39 6.50
CA VAL A 30 -5.95 4.03 7.07
C VAL A 30 -5.55 4.03 8.54
N PRO A 31 -6.08 3.13 9.38
CA PRO A 31 -5.61 2.98 10.75
C PRO A 31 -4.11 2.68 10.79
N LYS A 32 -3.36 3.37 11.67
CA LYS A 32 -1.91 3.15 11.82
C LYS A 32 -1.54 1.68 12.11
N THR A 33 -2.45 0.96 12.75
CA THR A 33 -2.28 -0.45 13.15
C THR A 33 -2.58 -1.46 12.04
N TYR A 34 -2.90 -1.01 10.82
CA TYR A 34 -3.13 -1.90 9.68
C TYR A 34 -1.91 -2.74 9.36
N THR A 35 -2.16 -3.94 8.85
CA THR A 35 -1.15 -4.78 8.22
C THR A 35 -0.93 -4.34 6.78
N PHE A 36 0.14 -4.82 6.15
CA PHE A 36 0.32 -4.62 4.71
C PHE A 36 -0.78 -5.28 3.88
N TRP A 37 -1.36 -6.38 4.35
CA TRP A 37 -2.56 -6.96 3.74
C TRP A 37 -3.76 -6.01 3.78
N ASP A 38 -4.00 -5.36 4.93
CA ASP A 38 -5.09 -4.38 5.04
C ASP A 38 -4.84 -3.14 4.16
N LEU A 39 -3.57 -2.73 4.02
CA LEU A 39 -3.19 -1.65 3.10
C LEU A 39 -3.41 -2.03 1.64
N HIS A 40 -3.06 -3.27 1.24
CA HIS A 40 -3.33 -3.81 -0.10
C HIS A 40 -4.82 -3.70 -0.44
N VAL A 41 -5.69 -4.21 0.43
CA VAL A 41 -7.15 -4.14 0.24
C VAL A 41 -7.62 -2.69 0.11
N ALA A 42 -7.10 -1.78 0.95
CA ALA A 42 -7.46 -0.36 0.87
C ALA A 42 -7.02 0.31 -0.44
N ILE A 43 -5.88 -0.11 -1.02
CA ILE A 43 -5.42 0.37 -2.33
C ILE A 43 -6.32 -0.18 -3.44
N GLN A 44 -6.60 -1.49 -3.43
CA GLN A 44 -7.49 -2.14 -4.41
C GLN A 44 -8.86 -1.45 -4.45
N ASP A 45 -9.49 -1.22 -3.28
CA ASP A 45 -10.76 -0.51 -3.17
C ASP A 45 -10.68 0.93 -3.71
N ALA A 46 -9.58 1.65 -3.46
CA ALA A 46 -9.42 3.03 -3.88
C ALA A 46 -9.20 3.18 -5.40
N PHE A 47 -8.56 2.18 -6.04
CA PHE A 47 -8.35 2.14 -7.48
C PHE A 47 -9.49 1.45 -8.24
N GLY A 48 -10.35 0.70 -7.54
CA GLY A 48 -11.48 -0.02 -8.13
C GLY A 48 -11.06 -1.33 -8.81
N TRP A 49 -10.01 -1.96 -8.29
CA TRP A 49 -9.50 -3.25 -8.75
C TRP A 49 -10.09 -4.41 -7.96
N GLN A 50 -9.86 -5.63 -8.46
CA GLN A 50 -10.61 -6.82 -8.06
C GLN A 50 -9.77 -7.84 -7.29
N ASP A 51 -8.51 -7.53 -6.97
CA ASP A 51 -7.59 -8.43 -6.25
C ASP A 51 -7.48 -9.82 -6.90
N CYS A 52 -7.42 -9.83 -8.23
CA CYS A 52 -7.37 -11.05 -9.04
C CYS A 52 -5.94 -11.57 -9.24
N HIS A 53 -4.94 -10.72 -8.97
CA HIS A 53 -3.53 -11.01 -9.22
C HIS A 53 -2.65 -10.90 -7.98
N LEU A 54 -1.44 -11.44 -8.08
CA LEU A 54 -0.44 -11.31 -7.03
C LEU A 54 0.00 -9.85 -6.87
N HIS A 55 0.44 -9.52 -5.65
CA HIS A 55 0.99 -8.22 -5.32
C HIS A 55 2.20 -8.34 -4.42
N GLU A 56 3.02 -7.30 -4.43
CA GLU A 56 4.07 -7.11 -3.44
C GLU A 56 4.30 -5.63 -3.13
N PHE A 57 4.80 -5.40 -1.93
CA PHE A 57 5.31 -4.12 -1.48
C PHE A 57 6.84 -4.21 -1.38
N CYS A 58 7.53 -3.23 -1.97
CA CYS A 58 8.99 -3.21 -2.06
C CYS A 58 9.53 -1.88 -1.51
N PHE A 59 10.41 -1.96 -0.52
CA PHE A 59 11.16 -0.81 -0.02
C PHE A 59 12.43 -0.63 -0.84
N GLU A 60 12.54 0.47 -1.58
CA GLU A 60 13.77 0.81 -2.27
C GLU A 60 14.94 0.95 -1.27
N ASP A 61 16.14 0.49 -1.67
CA ASP A 61 17.34 0.82 -0.91
C ASP A 61 17.65 2.34 -0.99
N ARG A 62 18.64 2.82 -0.22
CA ARG A 62 19.05 4.24 -0.22
C ARG A 62 19.49 4.77 -1.60
N LYS A 63 19.70 3.89 -2.58
CA LYS A 63 20.12 4.20 -3.95
C LYS A 63 18.98 4.04 -4.97
N GLY A 64 17.76 3.71 -4.52
CA GLY A 64 16.60 3.49 -5.39
C GLY A 64 16.57 2.11 -6.05
N ASN A 65 17.41 1.15 -5.66
CA ASN A 65 17.43 -0.18 -6.25
C ASN A 65 16.39 -1.10 -5.59
N LEU A 66 15.81 -1.97 -6.41
CA LEU A 66 14.87 -3.03 -5.99
C LEU A 66 15.56 -4.39 -5.74
N LYS A 67 16.87 -4.50 -5.94
CA LYS A 67 17.59 -5.78 -5.78
C LYS A 67 18.05 -5.95 -4.34
N GLY A 68 17.58 -7.00 -3.65
CA GLY A 68 17.84 -7.24 -2.23
C GLY A 68 16.95 -6.41 -1.28
N THR A 69 15.80 -5.93 -1.77
CA THR A 69 14.86 -5.12 -0.99
C THR A 69 14.00 -5.95 -0.07
N TYR A 70 13.60 -5.34 1.05
CA TYR A 70 12.61 -5.91 1.94
C TYR A 70 11.24 -5.95 1.22
N ARG A 71 10.77 -7.17 0.92
CA ARG A 71 9.53 -7.43 0.20
C ARG A 71 8.45 -7.99 1.12
N ILE A 72 7.21 -7.54 0.90
CA ILE A 72 6.05 -7.94 1.69
C ILE A 72 4.90 -8.27 0.74
N GLY A 73 4.29 -9.44 0.87
CA GLY A 73 3.26 -9.94 -0.03
C GLY A 73 2.74 -11.30 0.40
N ILE A 74 2.40 -12.16 -0.57
CA ILE A 74 2.00 -13.55 -0.30
C ILE A 74 3.23 -14.47 -0.41
N PRO A 75 3.64 -15.14 0.68
CA PRO A 75 4.78 -16.06 0.68
C PRO A 75 4.38 -17.38 0.03
N ILE A 76 4.54 -17.47 -1.30
CA ILE A 76 4.34 -18.70 -2.05
C ILE A 76 5.71 -19.30 -2.33
N ASP A 77 5.93 -20.53 -1.90
CA ASP A 77 7.05 -21.35 -2.33
C ASP A 77 6.53 -22.33 -3.39
N ASP A 78 6.84 -22.03 -4.64
CA ASP A 78 6.53 -22.89 -5.79
C ASP A 78 7.76 -23.69 -6.27
N GLY A 79 8.87 -23.65 -5.51
CA GLY A 79 10.16 -24.24 -5.89
C GLY A 79 10.89 -23.55 -7.04
N CYS A 80 10.38 -22.41 -7.55
CA CYS A 80 10.98 -21.66 -8.67
C CYS A 80 11.79 -20.45 -8.22
N ILE A 81 11.72 -20.09 -6.93
CA ILE A 81 12.48 -18.98 -6.33
C ILE A 81 13.27 -19.47 -5.11
N GLU A 82 14.37 -18.79 -4.81
CA GLU A 82 15.16 -19.06 -3.61
C GLU A 82 14.36 -18.68 -2.36
N LEU A 83 14.57 -19.39 -1.24
CA LEU A 83 13.86 -19.12 0.02
C LEU A 83 14.05 -17.68 0.52
N GLU A 84 15.20 -17.07 0.24
CA GLU A 84 15.50 -15.67 0.57
C GLU A 84 14.73 -14.66 -0.28
N ASP A 85 14.22 -15.10 -1.43
CA ASP A 85 13.43 -14.30 -2.34
C ASP A 85 11.91 -14.38 -2.07
N ILE A 86 11.47 -15.24 -1.16
CA ILE A 86 10.08 -15.31 -0.75
C ILE A 86 9.72 -14.05 0.06
N PRO A 87 8.66 -13.30 -0.31
CA PRO A 87 8.29 -12.08 0.42
C PRO A 87 7.80 -12.40 1.83
N GLN A 88 7.96 -11.45 2.75
CA GLN A 88 7.37 -11.55 4.08
C GLN A 88 5.84 -11.51 3.99
N ALA A 89 5.17 -12.29 4.84
CA ALA A 89 3.71 -12.37 4.83
C ALA A 89 3.05 -11.01 5.17
N GLY A 90 2.31 -10.44 4.23
CA GLY A 90 1.70 -9.10 4.38
C GLY A 90 0.70 -8.98 5.53
N TRP A 91 0.10 -10.08 5.97
CA TRP A 91 -0.81 -10.12 7.12
C TRP A 91 -0.08 -10.20 8.49
N LYS A 92 1.25 -10.34 8.50
CA LYS A 92 2.05 -10.40 9.74
C LYS A 92 2.73 -9.08 10.10
N ILE A 93 2.99 -8.24 9.10
CA ILE A 93 3.75 -7.00 9.27
C ILE A 93 2.78 -5.81 9.28
N LYS A 94 2.90 -4.95 10.30
CA LYS A 94 2.11 -3.71 10.34
C LYS A 94 2.79 -2.59 9.58
N ILE A 95 1.98 -1.70 9.02
CA ILE A 95 2.48 -0.50 8.32
C ILE A 95 3.29 0.41 9.26
N GLU A 96 2.94 0.48 10.54
CA GLU A 96 3.65 1.29 11.53
C GLU A 96 5.06 0.80 11.86
N GLU A 97 5.41 -0.43 11.50
CA GLU A 97 6.76 -0.96 11.72
C GLU A 97 7.77 -0.42 10.71
N LEU A 98 7.29 0.02 9.53
CA LEU A 98 8.14 0.41 8.42
C LEU A 98 7.91 1.84 7.93
N PHE A 99 6.75 2.43 8.22
CA PHE A 99 6.47 3.86 8.00
C PHE A 99 6.57 4.60 9.34
N CYS A 100 7.73 5.21 9.57
CA CYS A 100 8.12 5.88 10.81
C CYS A 100 8.10 7.40 10.68
N ASP A 101 8.36 7.93 9.48
CA ASP A 101 8.53 9.35 9.22
C ASP A 101 7.69 9.81 8.02
N LEU A 102 7.32 11.09 8.02
CA LEU A 102 6.66 11.69 6.86
C LEU A 102 7.61 11.70 5.66
N GLY A 103 7.10 11.33 4.49
CA GLY A 103 7.88 11.16 3.27
C GLY A 103 8.44 9.75 3.10
N ASP A 104 8.28 8.86 4.08
CA ASP A 104 8.58 7.44 3.89
C ASP A 104 7.79 6.91 2.69
N LYS A 105 8.51 6.17 1.84
CA LYS A 105 8.09 5.78 0.51
C LYS A 105 8.31 4.29 0.32
N MET A 106 7.40 3.68 -0.45
CA MET A 106 7.61 2.35 -1.01
C MET A 106 7.00 2.25 -2.41
N LEU A 107 7.26 1.12 -3.08
CA LEU A 107 6.50 0.69 -4.24
C LEU A 107 5.48 -0.40 -3.87
N TYR A 108 4.30 -0.30 -4.45
CA TYR A 108 3.29 -1.37 -4.48
C TYR A 108 3.14 -1.83 -5.91
N ILE A 109 3.48 -3.09 -6.18
CA ILE A 109 3.39 -3.73 -7.49
C ILE A 109 2.20 -4.67 -7.43
N TYR A 110 1.25 -4.48 -8.34
CA TYR A 110 0.09 -5.34 -8.51
C TYR A 110 0.11 -5.91 -9.93
N ASP A 111 -0.29 -7.17 -10.05
CA ASP A 111 -0.23 -7.95 -11.28
C ASP A 111 1.20 -8.09 -11.80
N PHE A 112 1.79 -9.27 -11.64
CA PHE A 112 3.15 -9.53 -12.10
C PHE A 112 3.24 -9.72 -13.62
N GLY A 113 2.12 -9.88 -14.31
CA GLY A 113 2.03 -9.85 -15.77
C GLY A 113 2.05 -8.43 -16.30
N ASP A 114 1.05 -7.62 -15.93
CA ASP A 114 0.89 -6.24 -16.42
C ASP A 114 1.83 -5.23 -15.72
N HIS A 115 2.34 -5.57 -14.54
CA HIS A 115 3.31 -4.79 -13.78
C HIS A 115 2.83 -3.39 -13.36
N TRP A 116 1.64 -3.30 -12.77
CA TRP A 116 1.09 -2.03 -12.28
C TRP A 116 1.83 -1.54 -11.02
N ALA A 117 2.77 -0.62 -11.23
CA ALA A 117 3.59 -0.05 -10.16
C ALA A 117 3.02 1.25 -9.59
N HIS A 118 2.84 1.30 -8.27
CA HIS A 118 2.39 2.49 -7.54
C HIS A 118 3.47 2.97 -6.59
N SER A 119 3.67 4.29 -6.53
CA SER A 119 4.40 4.92 -5.44
C SER A 119 3.43 5.15 -4.29
N VAL A 120 3.74 4.62 -3.11
CA VAL A 120 2.99 4.84 -1.86
C VAL A 120 3.83 5.69 -0.93
N VAL A 121 3.35 6.88 -0.58
CA VAL A 121 4.09 7.86 0.22
C VAL A 121 3.27 8.26 1.44
N LEU A 122 3.87 8.18 2.62
CA LEU A 122 3.27 8.62 3.87
C LEU A 122 3.29 10.16 3.95
N GLU A 123 2.15 10.80 3.72
CA GLU A 123 2.03 12.27 3.77
C GLU A 123 1.55 12.80 5.13
N GLY A 124 0.93 11.95 5.96
CA GLY A 124 0.37 12.40 7.23
C GLY A 124 0.27 11.32 8.30
N MET A 125 0.53 11.73 9.54
CA MET A 125 0.25 10.96 10.76
C MET A 125 -0.68 11.79 11.64
N ILE A 126 -1.96 11.44 11.68
CA ILE A 126 -2.99 12.28 12.30
C ILE A 126 -3.89 11.46 13.25
N LEU A 127 -4.69 12.15 14.06
CA LEU A 127 -5.70 11.51 14.90
C LEU A 127 -7.00 11.37 14.12
N GLY A 128 -7.48 10.14 13.95
CA GLY A 128 -8.69 9.85 13.20
C GLY A 128 -9.93 10.52 13.81
N GLU A 129 -10.88 10.92 12.97
CA GLU A 129 -12.05 11.65 13.42
C GLU A 129 -13.08 10.75 14.12
N LYS A 130 -13.79 11.30 15.12
CA LYS A 130 -14.88 10.56 15.79
C LYS A 130 -16.01 10.31 14.79
N LYS A 131 -16.56 9.10 14.81
CA LYS A 131 -17.70 8.65 13.98
C LYS A 131 -17.37 8.43 12.48
N ILE A 132 -16.13 8.65 12.07
CA ILE A 132 -15.67 8.25 10.73
C ILE A 132 -15.22 6.79 10.76
N LYS A 133 -15.58 6.04 9.72
CA LYS A 133 -15.05 4.69 9.47
C LYS A 133 -13.83 4.80 8.56
N TYR A 134 -12.86 3.94 8.83
CA TYR A 134 -11.62 3.81 8.06
C TYR A 134 -11.53 2.39 7.48
N PRO A 135 -10.93 2.19 6.30
CA PRO A 135 -10.21 3.19 5.52
C PRO A 135 -11.16 4.18 4.82
N ARG A 136 -10.64 5.33 4.38
CA ARG A 136 -11.38 6.25 3.49
C ARG A 136 -10.46 6.84 2.44
N CYS A 137 -10.98 7.06 1.23
CA CYS A 137 -10.31 7.84 0.19
C CYS A 137 -10.79 9.30 0.29
N THR A 138 -9.89 10.24 0.54
CA THR A 138 -10.25 11.65 0.75
C THR A 138 -10.05 12.51 -0.49
N GLN A 139 -9.15 12.12 -1.39
CA GLN A 139 -8.92 12.78 -2.67
C GLN A 139 -8.46 11.77 -3.74
N GLY A 140 -8.55 12.15 -5.00
CA GLY A 140 -8.00 11.38 -6.11
C GLY A 140 -8.22 12.10 -7.44
N ALA A 141 -7.50 11.68 -8.47
CA ALA A 141 -7.69 12.19 -9.82
C ALA A 141 -7.60 11.05 -10.84
N TYR A 142 -8.37 11.21 -11.93
CA TYR A 142 -8.47 10.32 -13.08
C TYR A 142 -8.95 8.89 -12.75
N LEU A 143 -9.46 8.21 -13.77
CA LEU A 143 -9.87 6.80 -13.66
C LEU A 143 -8.61 5.93 -13.65
N ALA A 144 -8.60 4.90 -12.80
CA ALA A 144 -7.58 3.87 -12.87
C ALA A 144 -7.79 3.02 -14.14
N PRO A 145 -6.73 2.44 -14.71
CA PRO A 145 -6.86 1.45 -15.77
C PRO A 145 -7.73 0.27 -15.30
N PRO A 146 -8.61 -0.29 -16.14
CA PRO A 146 -9.32 -1.52 -15.81
C PRO A 146 -8.34 -2.69 -15.56
N GLU A 147 -8.82 -3.73 -14.88
CA GLU A 147 -8.11 -5.01 -14.81
C GLU A 147 -7.79 -5.57 -16.21
N ASP A 148 -6.67 -6.29 -16.32
CA ASP A 148 -6.23 -7.01 -17.53
C ASP A 148 -6.15 -6.15 -18.81
N CYS A 149 -5.84 -4.86 -18.69
CA CYS A 149 -5.77 -3.96 -19.84
C CYS A 149 -4.35 -3.76 -20.42
N GLY A 150 -3.33 -4.40 -19.85
CA GLY A 150 -2.02 -4.56 -20.48
C GLY A 150 -0.98 -3.46 -20.23
N GLY A 151 -0.88 -2.95 -18.99
CA GLY A 151 0.25 -2.13 -18.49
C GLY A 151 0.44 -0.73 -19.06
#